data_AF-A0A399ZWW0-F1
#
_entry.id   AF-A0A399ZWW0-F1
#
_cell.length_a   1.000
_cell.length_b   1.000
_cell.length_c   1.000
_cell.angle_alpha   90.00
_cell.angle_beta   90.00
_cell.angle_gamma   90.00
#
_symmetry.space_group_name_H-M   'P 1'
#
loop_
_entity.id
_entity.type
_entity.pdbx_description
1 polymer ?
#
loop_
_entity_poly.entity_id
_entity_poly.type
_entity_poly.pdbx_seq_one_letter_code
_entity_poly.pdbx_strand_id
1 'polypeptide(L)'
;MPEFLLKGRLDGRQRNRLKSLFDMHYTPKELAEEIGMHVDQVYNVYVPLGCPQERDERNHLRINGKSFAEWYGKFYFKIHLKPNETFCKTCRKGVKIVQPKRHQKNGLEFLLSKCPVCGRKLSRFVSNQRR
;
A
#
# COMPACT_ATOMS: atom_id res chain seq x y z
N MET A 1 -5.02 11.77 -11.70
CA MET A 1 -4.80 11.05 -10.43
C MET A 1 -3.29 10.88 -10.27
N PRO A 2 -2.62 11.62 -9.36
CA PRO A 2 -1.17 11.79 -9.43
C PRO A 2 -0.42 10.47 -9.21
N GLU A 3 0.65 10.24 -9.98
CA GLU A 3 1.55 9.07 -9.96
C GLU A 3 2.17 8.74 -8.58
N PHE A 4 2.06 9.66 -7.62
CA PHE A 4 2.75 9.66 -6.33
C PHE A 4 2.15 8.72 -5.26
N LEU A 5 0.92 8.23 -5.45
CA LEU A 5 0.19 7.44 -4.45
C LEU A 5 0.74 6.02 -4.20
N LEU A 6 1.78 5.57 -4.92
CA LEU A 6 2.43 4.27 -4.67
C LEU A 6 3.84 4.33 -4.09
N LYS A 7 4.48 5.50 -4.00
CA LYS A 7 5.90 5.58 -3.59
C LYS A 7 6.13 5.40 -2.08
N GLY A 8 5.06 5.44 -1.27
CA GLY A 8 5.15 5.37 0.19
C GLY A 8 4.50 4.15 0.81
N ARG A 9 4.17 3.11 0.03
CA ARG A 9 3.47 1.94 0.58
C ARG A 9 4.43 1.03 1.32
N LEU A 10 4.33 1.03 2.65
CA LEU A 10 4.97 0.11 3.57
C LEU A 10 4.56 -1.35 3.30
N ASP A 11 5.54 -2.25 3.46
CA ASP A 11 5.35 -3.69 3.41
C ASP A 11 4.63 -4.25 4.65
N GLY A 12 4.42 -5.56 4.70
CA GLY A 12 3.72 -6.21 5.82
C GLY A 12 4.42 -6.07 7.17
N ARG A 13 5.76 -6.14 7.19
CA ARG A 13 6.57 -6.05 8.42
C ARG A 13 6.58 -4.61 8.94
N GLN A 14 6.81 -3.66 8.04
CA GLN A 14 6.77 -2.23 8.32
C GLN A 14 5.39 -1.78 8.80
N ARG A 15 4.30 -2.29 8.20
CA ARG A 15 2.93 -2.03 8.67
C ARG A 15 2.65 -2.56 10.07
N ASN A 16 3.26 -3.68 10.46
CA ASN A 16 3.11 -4.19 11.81
C ASN A 16 3.85 -3.29 12.82
N ARG A 17 5.06 -2.85 12.48
CA ARG A 17 5.82 -1.89 13.29
C ARG A 17 5.13 -0.55 13.44
N LEU A 18 4.48 -0.07 12.38
CA LEU A 18 3.66 1.15 12.40
C LEU A 18 2.58 1.10 13.50
N LYS A 19 1.97 -0.06 13.75
CA LYS A 19 0.94 -0.23 14.81
C LYS A 19 1.53 -0.20 16.22
N SER A 20 2.84 -0.37 16.35
CA SER A 20 3.57 -0.39 17.62
C SER A 20 4.15 0.97 17.97
N LEU A 21 3.96 1.99 17.12
CA LEU A 21 4.39 3.36 17.42
C LEU A 21 3.61 3.90 18.62
N PHE A 22 4.33 4.56 19.52
CA PHE A 22 3.74 5.19 20.69
C PHE A 22 3.15 6.56 20.34
N ASP A 23 2.29 7.05 21.23
CA ASP A 23 1.72 8.40 21.17
C ASP A 23 2.77 9.43 21.65
N MET A 24 3.83 9.60 20.86
CA MET A 24 4.94 10.50 21.15
C MET A 24 5.53 11.07 19.85
N HIS A 25 6.28 12.17 19.97
CA HIS A 25 6.94 12.82 18.84
C HIS A 25 8.26 12.14 18.50
N TYR A 26 8.37 11.71 17.25
CA TYR A 26 9.57 11.16 16.64
C TYR A 26 10.19 12.18 15.68
N THR A 27 11.51 12.22 15.60
CA THR A 27 12.18 12.78 14.43
C THR A 27 11.97 11.89 13.20
N PRO A 28 12.14 12.41 11.98
CA PRO A 28 12.10 11.59 10.76
C PRO A 28 13.04 10.40 10.79
N LYS A 29 14.21 10.54 11.43
CA LYS A 29 15.19 9.48 11.57
C LYS A 29 14.70 8.37 12.51
N GLU A 30 14.27 8.73 13.71
CA GLU A 30 13.73 7.76 14.68
C GLU A 30 12.50 7.06 14.11
N LEU A 31 11.58 7.79 13.48
CA LEU A 31 10.40 7.22 12.84
C LEU A 31 10.77 6.19 11.76
N ALA A 32 11.79 6.50 10.96
CA ALA A 32 12.27 5.62 9.91
C ALA A 32 12.91 4.35 10.49
N GLU A 33 13.68 4.46 11.56
CA GLU A 33 14.31 3.34 12.27
C GLU A 33 13.26 2.42 12.91
N GLU A 34 12.30 2.99 13.64
CA GLU A 34 11.22 2.25 14.31
C GLU A 34 10.37 1.46 13.31
N ILE A 35 9.99 2.08 12.18
CA ILE A 35 9.20 1.39 11.16
C ILE A 35 10.08 0.46 10.31
N GLY A 36 11.37 0.73 10.19
CA GLY A 36 12.31 0.03 9.30
C GLY A 36 12.17 0.43 7.84
N MET A 37 12.13 1.73 7.57
CA MET A 37 12.17 2.29 6.22
C MET A 37 13.32 3.29 6.07
N HIS A 38 13.60 3.73 4.84
CA HIS A 38 14.60 4.78 4.63
C HIS A 38 14.04 6.16 5.00
N VAL A 39 14.85 7.01 5.62
CA VAL A 39 14.45 8.36 6.06
C VAL A 39 13.95 9.23 4.91
N ASP A 40 14.50 9.03 3.70
CA ASP A 40 14.06 9.73 2.49
C ASP A 40 12.59 9.47 2.17
N GLN A 41 12.03 8.33 2.55
CA GLN A 41 10.61 8.06 2.34
C GLN A 41 9.74 9.00 3.18
N VAL A 42 10.21 9.40 4.36
CA VAL A 42 9.54 10.40 5.19
C VAL A 42 9.57 11.74 4.47
N TYR A 43 10.76 12.23 4.10
CA TYR A 43 10.93 13.55 3.51
C TYR A 43 10.38 13.71 2.08
N ASN A 44 10.59 12.71 1.22
CA ASN A 44 10.27 12.82 -0.21
C ASN A 44 8.86 12.32 -0.54
N VAL A 45 8.23 11.56 0.36
CA VAL A 45 6.90 11.00 0.13
C VAL A 45 5.91 11.49 1.16
N TYR A 46 6.11 11.24 2.45
CA TYR A 46 5.07 11.54 3.44
C TYR A 46 4.90 13.03 3.72
N VAL A 47 6.01 13.77 3.82
CA VAL A 47 5.98 15.22 4.07
C VAL A 47 5.23 15.97 2.93
N PRO A 48 5.53 15.75 1.64
CA PRO A 48 4.77 16.35 0.53
C PRO A 48 3.31 15.89 0.45
N LEU A 49 2.99 14.70 0.98
CA LEU A 49 1.62 14.18 1.05
C LEU A 49 0.81 14.73 2.23
N GLY A 50 1.41 15.58 3.06
CA GLY A 50 0.74 16.20 4.21
C GLY A 50 0.59 15.24 5.39
N CYS A 51 1.64 14.48 5.71
CA CYS A 51 1.66 13.72 6.96
C CYS A 51 1.56 14.66 8.19
N PRO A 52 1.01 14.17 9.32
CA PRO A 52 0.91 14.95 10.55
C PRO A 52 2.31 15.24 11.08
N GLN A 53 2.72 16.49 10.94
CA GLN A 53 4.03 16.98 11.30
C GLN A 53 3.91 18.32 12.00
N GLU A 54 4.75 18.51 13.00
CA GLU A 54 4.95 19.77 13.71
C GLU A 54 6.39 20.20 13.51
N ARG A 55 6.65 21.50 13.57
CA ARG A 55 8.00 22.04 13.58
C ARG A 55 8.28 22.61 14.95
N ASP A 56 9.41 22.23 15.53
CA ASP A 56 9.86 22.83 16.79
C ASP A 56 10.37 24.27 16.58
N GLU A 57 10.71 24.95 17.67
CA GLU A 57 11.26 26.32 17.65
C GLU A 57 12.58 26.44 16.86
N ARG A 58 13.27 25.31 16.66
CA ARG A 58 14.52 25.20 15.89
C ARG A 58 14.27 24.71 14.46
N ASN A 59 13.01 24.70 14.02
CA ASN A 59 12.57 24.29 12.69
C ASN A 59 12.84 22.81 12.35
N HIS A 60 13.02 21.94 13.35
CA HIS A 60 13.10 20.50 13.15
C HIS A 60 11.72 19.87 13.02
N LEU A 61 11.62 18.87 12.14
CA LEU A 61 10.40 18.12 11.95
C LEU A 61 10.16 17.15 13.11
N ARG A 62 8.93 17.15 13.63
CA ARG A 62 8.45 16.23 14.65
C ARG A 62 7.15 15.58 14.16
N ILE A 63 7.08 14.26 14.24
CA ILE A 63 5.92 13.48 13.78
C ILE A 63 5.42 12.67 14.97
N ASN A 64 4.16 12.88 15.36
CA ASN A 64 3.54 12.02 16.38
C ASN A 64 3.28 10.63 15.79
N GLY A 65 3.78 9.58 16.44
CA GLY A 65 3.74 8.20 15.94
C GLY A 65 2.32 7.66 15.74
N LYS A 66 1.41 7.93 16.68
CA LYS A 66 0.01 7.48 16.61
C LYS A 66 -0.78 8.22 15.53
N SER A 67 -0.65 9.55 15.48
CA SER A 67 -1.23 10.38 14.43
C SER A 67 -0.74 9.94 13.05
N PHE A 68 0.55 9.63 12.93
CA PHE A 68 1.14 9.11 11.70
C PHE A 68 0.56 7.74 11.31
N ALA A 69 0.41 6.82 12.27
CA ALA A 69 -0.20 5.51 12.02
C ALA A 69 -1.65 5.62 11.53
N GLU A 70 -2.44 6.51 12.12
CA GLU A 70 -3.81 6.78 11.70
C GLU A 70 -3.89 7.40 10.31
N TRP A 71 -3.08 8.45 10.06
CA TRP A 71 -2.98 9.10 8.76
C TRP A 71 -2.58 8.10 7.67
N TYR A 72 -1.57 7.28 7.93
CA TYR A 72 -1.11 6.26 7.01
C TYR A 72 -2.20 5.22 6.72
N GLY A 73 -2.96 4.80 7.74
CA GLY A 73 -4.09 3.89 7.59
C GLY A 73 -5.19 4.43 6.68
N LYS A 74 -5.50 5.73 6.81
CA LYS A 74 -6.48 6.44 5.96
C LYS A 74 -5.97 6.59 4.52
N PHE A 75 -4.71 6.99 4.35
CA PHE A 75 -4.13 7.26 3.03
C PHE A 75 -3.85 5.98 2.23
N TYR A 76 -3.32 4.95 2.89
CA TYR A 76 -2.93 3.68 2.28
C TYR A 76 -3.86 2.52 2.66
N PHE A 77 -5.17 2.75 2.55
CA PHE A 77 -6.17 1.72 2.84
C PHE A 77 -5.97 0.46 1.98
N LYS A 78 -6.35 -0.69 2.56
CA LYS A 78 -6.34 -1.96 1.83
C LYS A 78 -7.58 -2.02 0.95
N ILE A 79 -7.38 -2.19 -0.35
CA ILE A 79 -8.49 -2.37 -1.28
C ILE A 79 -9.01 -3.80 -1.09
N HIS A 80 -10.24 -3.93 -0.58
CA HIS A 80 -10.95 -5.19 -0.52
C HIS A 80 -11.59 -5.46 -1.88
N LEU A 81 -11.06 -6.43 -2.62
CA LEU A 81 -11.63 -6.85 -3.90
C LEU A 81 -12.79 -7.79 -3.67
N LYS A 82 -13.90 -7.57 -4.37
CA LYS A 82 -15.00 -8.55 -4.42
C LYS A 82 -14.55 -9.85 -5.11
N PRO A 83 -15.29 -10.97 -4.95
CA PRO A 83 -14.98 -12.21 -5.65
C PRO A 83 -14.85 -12.05 -7.18
N ASN A 84 -15.63 -11.14 -7.75
CA ASN A 84 -15.68 -10.87 -9.20
C ASN A 84 -14.76 -9.71 -9.65
N GLU A 85 -13.84 -9.26 -8.79
CA GLU A 85 -12.91 -8.18 -9.09
C GLU A 85 -11.46 -8.68 -9.09
N THR A 86 -10.57 -8.00 -9.77
CA THR A 86 -9.14 -8.29 -9.75
C THR A 86 -8.35 -6.99 -9.70
N PHE A 87 -7.13 -7.02 -9.16
CA PHE A 87 -6.31 -5.82 -9.07
C PHE A 87 -5.49 -5.64 -10.35
N CYS A 88 -5.71 -4.54 -11.06
CA CYS A 88 -4.89 -4.23 -12.21
C CYS A 88 -3.59 -3.56 -11.76
N LYS A 89 -2.43 -4.19 -12.04
CA LYS A 89 -1.11 -3.63 -11.72
C LYS A 89 -0.79 -2.32 -12.48
N THR A 90 -1.42 -2.11 -13.63
CA THR A 90 -1.27 -0.87 -14.42
C THR A 90 -2.21 0.22 -13.93
N CYS A 91 -3.51 -0.05 -13.82
CA CYS A 91 -4.49 0.95 -13.38
C CYS A 91 -4.48 1.19 -11.87
N ARG A 92 -3.81 0.32 -11.11
CA ARG A 92 -3.64 0.39 -9.64
C ARG A 92 -4.96 0.46 -8.86
N LYS A 93 -6.03 -0.09 -9.44
CA LYS A 93 -7.38 -0.14 -8.87
C LYS A 93 -7.99 -1.54 -9.02
N GLY A 94 -8.97 -1.83 -8.17
CA GLY A 94 -9.85 -2.98 -8.36
C GLY A 94 -10.69 -2.80 -9.62
N VAL A 95 -10.66 -3.79 -10.50
CA VAL A 95 -11.45 -3.81 -11.74
C VAL A 95 -12.29 -5.07 -11.81
N LYS A 96 -13.49 -4.97 -12.38
CA LYS A 96 -14.34 -6.13 -12.61
C LYS A 96 -13.68 -7.09 -13.59
N ILE A 97 -13.81 -8.38 -13.32
CA ILE A 97 -13.40 -9.45 -14.22
C ILE A 97 -14.47 -9.54 -15.31
N VAL A 98 -14.07 -9.23 -16.55
CA VAL A 98 -14.95 -9.32 -17.72
C VAL A 98 -14.42 -10.44 -18.61
N GLN A 99 -15.32 -11.34 -19.04
CA GLN A 99 -15.01 -12.52 -19.88
C GLN A 99 -13.83 -13.37 -19.37
N PRO A 100 -13.92 -13.94 -18.15
CA PRO A 100 -12.84 -14.77 -17.62
C PRO A 100 -12.71 -16.08 -18.39
N LYS A 101 -11.51 -16.36 -18.91
CA LYS A 101 -11.14 -17.69 -19.40
C LYS A 101 -10.52 -18.47 -18.25
N ARG A 102 -11.12 -19.62 -17.91
CA ARG A 102 -10.56 -20.56 -16.93
C ARG A 102 -9.39 -21.30 -17.57
N HIS A 103 -8.26 -21.32 -16.87
CA HIS A 103 -7.09 -22.10 -17.22
C HIS A 103 -6.66 -22.93 -16.02
N GLN A 104 -6.32 -24.18 -16.29
CA GLN A 104 -5.76 -25.09 -15.31
C GLN A 104 -4.37 -25.48 -15.77
N LYS A 105 -3.36 -25.32 -14.91
CA LYS A 105 -1.98 -25.74 -15.19
C LYS A 105 -1.38 -26.33 -13.92
N ASN A 106 -0.94 -27.59 -13.97
CA ASN A 106 -0.26 -28.27 -12.87
C ASN A 106 -1.01 -28.16 -11.51
N GLY A 107 -2.32 -28.38 -11.50
CA GLY A 107 -3.14 -28.30 -10.27
C GLY A 107 -3.51 -26.87 -9.80
N LEU A 108 -3.06 -25.83 -10.50
CA LEU A 108 -3.46 -24.44 -10.28
C LEU A 108 -4.59 -24.04 -11.21
N GLU A 109 -5.71 -23.61 -10.65
CA GLU A 109 -6.80 -22.99 -11.41
C GLU A 109 -6.71 -21.47 -11.33
N PHE A 110 -6.62 -20.83 -12.49
CA PHE A 110 -6.59 -19.38 -12.59
C PHE A 110 -7.51 -18.87 -13.72
N LEU A 111 -8.10 -17.71 -13.48
CA LEU A 111 -8.90 -16.96 -14.44
C LEU A 111 -8.00 -15.95 -15.14
N LEU A 112 -7.96 -16.01 -16.46
CA LEU A 112 -7.39 -14.95 -17.29
C LEU A 112 -8.51 -14.04 -17.79
N SER A 113 -8.39 -12.75 -17.53
CA SER A 113 -9.30 -11.71 -18.02
C SER A 113 -8.51 -10.54 -18.59
N LYS A 114 -9.17 -9.60 -19.25
CA LYS A 114 -8.57 -8.33 -19.66
C LYS A 114 -9.08 -7.22 -18.74
N CYS A 115 -8.20 -6.29 -18.40
CA CYS A 115 -8.59 -5.06 -17.72
C CYS A 115 -9.52 -4.24 -18.63
N PRO A 116 -10.74 -3.87 -18.21
CA PRO A 116 -11.63 -3.05 -19.03
C PRO A 116 -11.10 -1.61 -19.23
N VAL A 117 -10.14 -1.18 -18.42
CA VAL A 117 -9.62 0.20 -18.44
C VAL A 117 -8.32 0.32 -19.25
N CYS A 118 -7.43 -0.67 -19.19
CA CYS A 118 -6.13 -0.61 -19.90
C CYS A 118 -5.87 -1.79 -20.84
N GLY A 119 -6.80 -2.74 -20.98
CA GLY A 119 -6.65 -3.90 -21.87
C GLY A 119 -5.62 -4.95 -21.41
N ARG A 120 -4.83 -4.70 -20.35
CA ARG A 120 -3.80 -5.64 -19.86
C ARG A 120 -4.42 -6.97 -19.42
N LYS A 121 -3.73 -8.08 -19.70
CA LYS A 121 -4.11 -9.41 -19.20
C LYS A 121 -3.95 -9.46 -17.67
N LEU A 122 -5.01 -9.90 -17.00
CA LEU A 122 -5.09 -10.05 -15.55
C LEU A 122 -5.30 -11.53 -15.23
N SER A 123 -4.48 -12.08 -14.34
CA SER A 123 -4.66 -13.41 -13.79
C SER A 123 -5.23 -13.31 -12.37
N ARG A 124 -6.21 -14.16 -12.05
CA ARG A 124 -6.72 -14.35 -10.69
C ARG A 124 -6.71 -15.84 -10.37
N PHE A 125 -5.99 -16.25 -9.33
CA PHE A 125 -6.02 -17.62 -8.83
C PHE A 125 -7.37 -17.87 -8.13
N VAL A 126 -8.00 -19.00 -8.45
CA VAL A 126 -9.29 -19.42 -7.87
C VAL A 126 -9.07 -20.49 -6.83
N SER A 127 -8.28 -21.50 -7.18
CA SER A 127 -7.95 -22.61 -6.30
C SER A 127 -6.50 -23.02 -6.55
N ASN A 128 -5.85 -23.48 -5.49
CA ASN A 128 -4.54 -24.10 -5.56
C ASN A 128 -4.69 -25.47 -4.91
N GLN A 129 -4.89 -26.52 -5.72
CA GLN A 129 -4.84 -27.89 -5.21
C GLN A 129 -3.37 -28.30 -5.07
N ARG A 130 -2.65 -27.67 -4.13
CA ARG A 130 -1.41 -28.26 -3.61
C ARG A 130 -1.83 -29.26 -2.55
N ARG A 131 -1.86 -30.54 -2.94
CA ARG A 131 -1.68 -31.65 -2.00
C ARG A 131 -0.27 -31.59 -1.43
#